data_AF-A0A957DQE3-F1
#
_entry.id   AF-A0A957DQE3-F1
#
_cell.length_a   1.000
_cell.length_b   1.000
_cell.length_c   1.000
_cell.angle_alpha   90.00
_cell.angle_beta   90.00
_cell.angle_gamma   90.00
#
_symmetry.space_group_name_H-M   'P 1'
#
loop_
_entity.id
_entity.type
_entity.pdbx_description
1 polymer ?
#
loop_
_entity_poly.entity_id
_entity_poly.type
_entity_poly.pdbx_seq_one_letter_code
_entity_poly.pdbx_strand_id
1 'polypeptide(L)'
;MPQIKVYHNPHFLEYRGRHSDIAPPVRPVATVQIPAEMSAEQALEIAFRQTQHVARPWWDNDDVLLHVRSTSVGDMLADEEGNLFVVESVGFQTYQPRAVRPHQRLAAAYRQLDAVLGQADTHQIMTATGQARNAMLHVLESEGCPNGEVPVLTWDNAQPGDLVGDPHTGIFCVIARKLRPKWRAKRLLAHIPDAQIWIDSPRTWAVLVLVNEESET
;
A
#
# COMPACT_ATOMS: atom_id res chain seq x y z
N MET A 1 -31.22 -19.85 8.20
CA MET A 1 -31.43 -18.93 7.08
C MET A 1 -30.06 -18.47 6.65
N PRO A 2 -29.73 -18.54 5.35
CA PRO A 2 -28.44 -18.11 4.87
C PRO A 2 -28.14 -16.66 5.22
N GLN A 3 -26.89 -16.32 5.54
CA GLN A 3 -26.50 -14.96 5.89
C GLN A 3 -25.55 -14.33 4.89
N ILE A 4 -25.89 -13.14 4.40
CA ILE A 4 -24.99 -12.31 3.60
C ILE A 4 -24.43 -11.19 4.46
N LYS A 5 -23.11 -11.06 4.49
CA LYS A 5 -22.44 -9.94 5.17
C LYS A 5 -22.22 -8.82 4.17
N VAL A 6 -22.55 -7.60 4.59
CA VAL A 6 -22.46 -6.42 3.74
C VAL A 6 -21.34 -5.53 4.25
N TYR A 7 -20.49 -5.06 3.34
CA TYR A 7 -19.35 -4.22 3.64
C TYR A 7 -19.44 -2.91 2.86
N HIS A 8 -18.86 -1.88 3.45
CA HIS A 8 -18.76 -0.56 2.83
C HIS A 8 -17.34 -0.34 2.31
N ASN A 9 -17.23 0.15 1.07
CA ASN A 9 -15.99 0.66 0.50
C ASN A 9 -15.95 2.18 0.70
N PRO A 10 -15.06 2.72 1.57
CA PRO A 10 -14.95 4.15 1.78
C PRO A 10 -14.51 4.93 0.52
N HIS A 11 -13.90 4.24 -0.46
CA HIS A 11 -13.49 4.81 -1.74
C HIS A 11 -14.47 4.51 -2.88
N PHE A 12 -15.75 4.22 -2.57
CA PHE A 12 -16.72 3.83 -3.59
C PHE A 12 -16.85 4.85 -4.73
N LEU A 13 -16.87 6.15 -4.42
CA LEU A 13 -16.97 7.20 -5.45
C LEU A 13 -15.73 7.28 -6.37
N GLU A 14 -14.60 6.76 -5.91
CA GLU A 14 -13.33 6.73 -6.65
C GLU A 14 -13.13 5.40 -7.39
N TYR A 15 -13.96 4.40 -7.10
CA TYR A 15 -13.85 3.06 -7.67
C TYR A 15 -14.20 3.06 -9.16
N ARG A 16 -13.25 2.60 -9.98
CA ARG A 16 -13.38 2.52 -11.45
C ARG A 16 -13.25 1.09 -11.97
N GLY A 17 -13.82 0.11 -11.25
CA GLY A 17 -13.72 -1.31 -11.62
C GLY A 17 -12.37 -1.97 -11.27
N ARG A 18 -11.50 -1.29 -10.52
CA ARG A 18 -10.20 -1.83 -10.09
C ARG A 18 -10.30 -2.34 -8.65
N HIS A 19 -10.41 -3.65 -8.48
CA HIS A 19 -10.62 -4.27 -7.17
C HIS A 19 -9.51 -3.94 -6.16
N SER A 20 -8.30 -3.65 -6.64
CA SER A 20 -7.16 -3.22 -5.82
C SER A 20 -7.35 -1.87 -5.14
N ASP A 21 -8.25 -1.02 -5.65
CA ASP A 21 -8.56 0.29 -5.10
C ASP A 21 -9.57 0.19 -3.94
N ILE A 22 -10.15 -0.99 -3.72
CA ILE A 22 -11.06 -1.25 -2.62
C ILE A 22 -10.24 -1.47 -1.34
N ALA A 23 -10.57 -0.72 -0.28
CA ALA A 23 -9.99 -0.94 1.04
C ALA A 23 -10.33 -2.37 1.51
N PRO A 24 -9.40 -3.12 2.15
CA PRO A 24 -9.72 -4.47 2.61
C PRO A 24 -10.93 -4.42 3.56
N PRO A 25 -11.96 -5.25 3.34
CA PRO A 25 -13.11 -5.28 4.24
C PRO A 25 -12.67 -5.80 5.61
N VAL A 26 -12.71 -4.94 6.64
CA VAL A 26 -12.29 -5.28 8.01
C VAL A 26 -13.46 -5.79 8.85
N ARG A 27 -14.62 -5.14 8.74
CA ARG A 27 -15.83 -5.51 9.48
C ARG A 27 -17.08 -5.29 8.63
N PRO A 28 -18.08 -6.17 8.72
CA PRO A 28 -19.35 -5.93 8.04
C PRO A 28 -20.05 -4.72 8.67
N VAL A 29 -20.74 -3.95 7.83
CA VAL A 29 -21.64 -2.87 8.25
C VAL A 29 -23.05 -3.37 8.55
N ALA A 30 -23.45 -4.46 7.89
CA ALA A 30 -24.71 -5.14 8.13
C ALA A 30 -24.61 -6.64 7.84
N THR A 31 -25.56 -7.40 8.37
CA THR A 31 -25.81 -8.80 8.00
C THR A 31 -27.25 -8.93 7.58
N VAL A 32 -27.49 -9.61 6.47
CA VAL A 32 -28.82 -9.81 5.91
C VAL A 32 -29.20 -11.28 5.98
N GLN A 33 -30.38 -11.58 6.53
CA GLN A 33 -30.96 -12.91 6.50
C GLN A 33 -31.62 -13.15 5.14
N ILE A 34 -31.26 -14.24 4.48
CA ILE A 34 -31.81 -14.63 3.19
C ILE A 34 -32.76 -15.83 3.38
N PRO A 35 -33.88 -15.89 2.64
CA PRO A 35 -34.70 -17.10 2.57
C PRO A 35 -33.86 -18.32 2.16
N ALA A 36 -34.22 -19.50 2.68
CA ALA A 36 -33.59 -20.75 2.24
C ALA A 36 -33.92 -21.03 0.76
N GLU A 37 -33.11 -21.88 0.10
CA GLU A 37 -33.36 -22.39 -1.26
C GLU A 37 -33.23 -21.34 -2.39
N MET A 38 -32.27 -20.43 -2.29
CA MET A 38 -31.95 -19.46 -3.34
C MET A 38 -30.59 -19.75 -3.98
N SER A 39 -30.43 -19.37 -5.25
CA SER A 39 -29.10 -19.38 -5.86
C SER A 39 -28.22 -18.32 -5.19
N ALA A 40 -26.89 -18.50 -5.26
CA ALA A 40 -25.94 -17.54 -4.69
C ALA A 40 -26.15 -16.13 -5.26
N GLU A 41 -26.40 -16.00 -6.57
CA GLU A 41 -26.65 -14.72 -7.22
C GLU A 41 -27.94 -14.05 -6.73
N GLN A 42 -29.02 -14.82 -6.56
CA GLN A 42 -30.28 -14.31 -6.00
C GLN A 42 -30.14 -13.86 -4.55
N ALA A 43 -29.35 -14.60 -3.75
CA ALA A 43 -29.06 -14.23 -2.38
C ALA A 43 -28.31 -12.88 -2.30
N LEU A 44 -27.31 -12.67 -3.17
CA LEU A 44 -26.58 -11.40 -3.28
C LEU A 44 -27.50 -10.25 -3.73
N GLU A 45 -28.36 -10.49 -4.72
CA GLU A 45 -29.32 -9.48 -5.20
C GLU A 45 -30.30 -9.04 -4.13
N ILE A 46 -30.85 -9.98 -3.36
CA ILE A 46 -31.76 -9.67 -2.25
C ILE A 46 -31.04 -8.89 -1.17
N ALA A 47 -29.85 -9.33 -0.76
CA ALA A 47 -29.05 -8.63 0.24
C ALA A 47 -28.79 -7.18 -0.19
N PHE A 48 -28.32 -6.98 -1.41
CA PHE A 48 -28.07 -5.65 -1.97
C PHE A 48 -29.32 -4.77 -2.00
N ARG A 49 -30.43 -5.31 -2.52
CA ARG A 49 -31.70 -4.56 -2.60
C ARG A 49 -32.22 -4.14 -1.23
N GLN A 50 -32.08 -5.02 -0.23
CA GLN A 50 -32.55 -4.77 1.14
C GLN A 50 -31.72 -3.72 1.88
N THR A 51 -30.45 -3.51 1.51
CA THR A 51 -29.58 -2.52 2.15
C THR A 51 -29.48 -1.18 1.43
N GLN A 52 -30.04 -1.06 0.22
CA GLN A 52 -29.94 0.16 -0.62
C GLN A 52 -31.19 1.06 -0.61
N HIS A 53 -32.13 0.87 0.33
CA HIS A 53 -33.43 1.58 0.35
C HIS A 53 -34.32 1.36 -0.88
N VAL A 54 -33.97 0.46 -1.79
CA VAL A 54 -34.64 0.31 -3.10
C VAL A 54 -36.09 -0.13 -2.93
N ALA A 55 -36.35 -1.08 -2.02
CA ALA A 55 -37.69 -1.62 -1.80
C ALA A 55 -38.39 -1.01 -0.57
N ARG A 56 -37.65 -0.88 0.53
CA ARG A 56 -38.09 -0.29 1.80
C ARG A 56 -36.89 0.32 2.51
N PRO A 57 -37.08 1.27 3.44
CA PRO A 57 -36.00 1.73 4.29
C PRO A 57 -35.35 0.57 5.03
N TRP A 58 -34.02 0.44 4.96
CA TRP A 58 -33.33 -0.71 5.55
C TRP A 58 -33.43 -0.74 7.07
N TRP A 59 -33.63 0.40 7.73
CA TRP A 59 -33.78 0.46 9.20
C TRP A 59 -35.14 -0.05 9.68
N ASP A 60 -36.11 -0.21 8.77
CA ASP A 60 -37.44 -0.81 9.02
C ASP A 60 -37.52 -2.23 8.44
N ASN A 61 -36.37 -2.89 8.26
CA ASN A 61 -36.26 -4.23 7.70
C ASN A 61 -35.66 -5.20 8.75
N ASP A 62 -36.49 -6.06 9.33
CA ASP A 62 -36.08 -7.04 10.34
C ASP A 62 -35.06 -8.07 9.81
N ASP A 63 -34.98 -8.24 8.49
CA ASP A 63 -33.98 -9.12 7.86
C ASP A 63 -32.58 -8.49 7.85
N VAL A 64 -32.45 -7.20 8.15
CA VAL A 64 -31.20 -6.44 8.13
C VAL A 64 -30.73 -6.13 9.56
N LEU A 65 -29.68 -6.83 9.99
CA LEU A 65 -28.99 -6.56 11.25
C LEU A 65 -27.84 -5.57 11.02
N LEU A 66 -27.97 -4.34 11.52
CA LEU A 66 -26.94 -3.30 11.39
C LEU A 66 -25.86 -3.43 12.47
N HIS A 67 -24.59 -3.38 12.07
CA HIS A 67 -23.44 -3.42 12.97
C HIS A 67 -22.80 -2.03 13.18
N VAL A 68 -22.94 -1.13 12.21
CA VAL A 68 -22.36 0.23 12.24
C VAL A 68 -23.31 1.22 11.58
N ARG A 69 -23.43 2.43 12.14
CA ARG A 69 -24.17 3.54 11.51
C ARG A 69 -23.47 3.95 10.20
N SER A 70 -24.08 3.68 9.05
CA SER A 70 -23.60 4.08 7.72
C SER A 70 -24.75 4.63 6.88
N THR A 71 -24.46 5.64 6.05
CA THR A 71 -25.43 6.27 5.12
C THR A 71 -25.46 5.61 3.75
N SER A 72 -24.51 4.72 3.45
CA SER A 72 -24.56 3.80 2.31
C SER A 72 -24.14 2.41 2.77
N VAL A 73 -24.88 1.38 2.36
CA VAL A 73 -24.69 0.01 2.83
C VAL A 73 -24.68 -0.92 1.61
N GLY A 74 -23.47 -1.30 1.19
CA GLY A 74 -23.27 -2.47 0.32
C GLY A 74 -22.58 -2.20 -1.00
N ASP A 75 -21.28 -1.96 -0.92
CA ASP A 75 -20.39 -1.93 -2.09
C ASP A 75 -19.71 -3.31 -2.29
N MET A 76 -19.67 -4.11 -1.22
CA MET A 76 -19.23 -5.49 -1.25
C MET A 76 -20.13 -6.38 -0.38
N LEU A 77 -20.20 -7.64 -0.76
CA LEU A 77 -21.00 -8.67 -0.11
C LEU A 77 -20.11 -9.88 0.15
N ALA A 78 -20.35 -10.62 1.24
CA ALA A 78 -19.77 -11.93 1.45
C ALA A 78 -20.87 -12.97 1.65
N ASP A 79 -20.72 -14.11 0.97
CA ASP A 79 -21.56 -15.29 1.17
C ASP A 79 -21.25 -16.01 2.49
N GLU A 80 -21.92 -17.14 2.72
CA GLU A 80 -21.73 -17.93 3.95
C GLU A 80 -20.34 -18.55 4.04
N GLU A 81 -19.77 -18.90 2.89
CA GLU A 81 -18.43 -19.44 2.73
C GLU A 81 -17.34 -18.36 2.92
N GLY A 82 -17.72 -17.08 2.95
CA GLY A 82 -16.82 -15.95 3.10
C GLY A 82 -16.17 -15.50 1.79
N ASN A 83 -16.65 -15.97 0.64
CA ASN A 83 -16.26 -15.43 -0.65
C ASN A 83 -16.78 -14.01 -0.78
N LEU A 84 -15.89 -13.10 -1.14
CA LEU A 84 -16.21 -11.68 -1.29
C LEU A 84 -16.62 -11.39 -2.74
N PHE A 85 -17.66 -10.59 -2.88
CA PHE A 85 -18.19 -10.09 -4.14
C PHE A 85 -18.24 -8.57 -4.11
N VAL A 86 -17.89 -7.95 -5.22
CA VAL A 86 -17.98 -6.50 -5.43
C VAL A 86 -19.21 -6.23 -6.29
N VAL A 87 -19.96 -5.19 -5.91
CA VAL A 87 -21.06 -4.69 -6.73
C VAL A 87 -20.46 -3.85 -7.86
N GLU A 88 -20.67 -4.28 -9.10
CA GLU A 88 -20.24 -3.54 -10.29
C GLU A 88 -21.44 -2.94 -11.04
N SER A 89 -21.18 -2.22 -12.15
CA SER A 89 -22.24 -1.64 -12.98
C SER A 89 -23.22 -2.68 -13.54
N VAL A 90 -22.77 -3.93 -13.68
CA VAL A 90 -23.62 -5.06 -14.09
C VAL A 90 -23.31 -6.26 -13.19
N GLY A 91 -24.20 -6.51 -12.24
CA GLY A 91 -24.15 -7.69 -11.37
C GLY A 91 -23.05 -7.67 -10.31
N PHE A 92 -22.64 -8.87 -9.91
CA PHE A 92 -21.67 -9.09 -8.84
C PHE A 92 -20.43 -9.79 -9.39
N GLN A 93 -19.25 -9.24 -9.10
CA GLN A 93 -17.97 -9.84 -9.50
C GLN A 93 -17.24 -10.37 -8.28
N THR A 94 -16.60 -11.54 -8.41
CA THR A 94 -15.75 -12.07 -7.33
C THR A 94 -14.63 -11.08 -7.02
N TYR A 95 -14.44 -10.78 -5.74
CA TYR A 95 -13.40 -9.86 -5.29
C TYR A 95 -12.01 -10.45 -5.54
N GLN A 96 -11.42 -10.05 -6.66
CA GLN A 96 -10.05 -10.40 -7.05
C GLN A 96 -9.18 -9.15 -7.06
N PRO A 97 -8.79 -8.61 -5.89
CA PRO A 97 -7.79 -7.57 -5.88
C PRO A 97 -6.52 -8.14 -6.52
N ARG A 98 -5.90 -7.41 -7.44
CA ARG A 98 -4.51 -7.73 -7.76
C ARG A 98 -3.75 -7.69 -6.43
N ALA A 99 -2.86 -8.64 -6.23
CA ALA A 99 -1.95 -8.66 -5.09
C ALA A 99 -1.08 -7.39 -5.13
N VAL A 100 -1.65 -6.27 -4.67
CA VAL A 100 -0.93 -5.06 -4.34
C VAL A 100 -0.15 -5.46 -3.11
N ARG A 101 1.15 -5.65 -3.31
CA ARG A 101 2.03 -6.08 -2.23
C ARG A 101 1.84 -5.12 -1.05
N PRO A 102 1.77 -5.59 0.21
CA PRO A 102 1.44 -4.77 1.37
C PRO A 102 2.19 -3.42 1.42
N HIS A 103 3.45 -3.40 0.98
CA HIS A 103 4.27 -2.20 0.87
C HIS A 103 3.72 -1.13 -0.10
N GLN A 104 3.06 -1.49 -1.20
CA GLN A 104 2.48 -0.51 -2.13
C GLN A 104 1.27 0.21 -1.53
N ARG A 105 0.47 -0.48 -0.69
CA ARG A 105 -0.64 0.14 0.05
C ARG A 105 -0.13 1.05 1.15
N LEU A 106 0.91 0.61 1.86
CA LEU A 106 1.57 1.38 2.90
C LEU A 106 2.23 2.66 2.33
N ALA A 107 2.88 2.56 1.17
CA ALA A 107 3.44 3.73 0.47
C ALA A 107 2.37 4.70 -0.03
N ALA A 108 1.20 4.21 -0.46
CA ALA A 108 0.08 5.06 -0.86
C ALA A 108 -0.55 5.80 0.34
N ALA A 109 -0.76 5.10 1.46
CA ALA A 109 -1.24 5.70 2.70
C ALA A 109 -0.26 6.77 3.23
N TYR A 110 1.05 6.50 3.13
CA TYR A 110 2.09 7.46 3.46
C TYR A 110 2.00 8.76 2.62
N ARG A 111 1.80 8.65 1.29
CA ARG A 111 1.65 9.84 0.43
C ARG A 111 0.44 10.69 0.79
N GLN A 112 -0.67 10.07 1.21
CA GLN A 112 -1.85 10.79 1.69
C GLN A 112 -1.58 11.51 3.01
N LEU A 113 -0.81 10.89 3.91
CA LEU A 113 -0.40 11.49 5.18
C LEU A 113 0.47 12.75 4.97
N ASP A 114 1.43 12.68 4.06
CA ASP A 114 2.30 13.82 3.71
C ASP A 114 1.49 14.99 3.15
N ALA A 115 0.49 14.72 2.29
CA ALA A 115 -0.37 15.75 1.73
C ALA A 115 -1.20 16.47 2.81
N VAL A 116 -1.69 15.74 3.81
CA VAL A 116 -2.46 16.30 4.93
C VAL A 116 -1.56 17.08 5.89
N LEU A 117 -0.37 16.57 6.19
CA LEU A 117 0.62 17.27 7.00
C LEU A 117 1.06 18.60 6.39
N GLY A 118 1.14 18.69 5.06
CA GLY A 118 1.44 19.94 4.34
C GLY A 118 0.35 21.01 4.44
N GLN A 119 -0.84 20.68 4.98
CA GLN A 119 -2.01 21.58 5.03
C GLN A 119 -2.46 21.95 6.46
N ALA A 120 -1.94 21.31 7.52
CA ALA A 120 -2.50 21.41 8.87
C ALA A 120 -1.63 22.27 9.81
N ASP A 121 -2.25 23.28 10.45
CA ASP A 121 -1.57 24.24 11.34
C ASP A 121 -1.94 24.01 12.83
N THR A 122 -1.72 22.78 13.32
CA THR A 122 -1.95 22.45 14.73
C THR A 122 -0.81 21.58 15.25
N HIS A 123 0.10 22.23 15.98
CA HIS A 123 1.42 21.69 16.34
C HIS A 123 1.38 20.31 17.04
N GLN A 124 0.38 20.02 17.88
CA GLN A 124 0.24 18.71 18.53
C GLN A 124 -0.22 17.60 17.59
N ILE A 125 -1.09 17.92 16.62
CA ILE A 125 -1.54 16.97 15.60
C ILE A 125 -0.38 16.67 14.65
N MET A 126 0.43 17.67 14.31
CA MET A 126 1.63 17.47 13.48
C MET A 126 2.64 16.50 14.12
N THR A 127 2.88 16.60 15.43
CA THR A 127 3.82 15.71 16.12
C THR A 127 3.34 14.25 16.12
N ALA A 128 2.08 14.01 16.51
CA ALA A 128 1.52 12.65 16.53
C ALA A 128 1.46 12.04 15.12
N THR A 129 1.08 12.84 14.14
CA THR A 129 1.00 12.44 12.73
C THR A 129 2.39 12.18 12.13
N GLY A 130 3.39 12.97 12.51
CA GLY A 130 4.80 12.75 12.14
C GLY A 130 5.41 11.48 12.76
N GLN A 131 5.03 11.13 13.99
CA GLN A 131 5.44 9.86 14.60
C GLN A 131 4.85 8.65 13.87
N ALA A 132 3.55 8.71 13.55
CA ALA A 132 2.88 7.68 12.76
C ALA A 132 3.52 7.53 11.37
N ARG A 133 3.85 8.64 10.71
CA ARG A 133 4.59 8.67 9.44
C ARG A 133 5.92 7.92 9.52
N ASN A 134 6.74 8.22 10.53
CA ASN A 134 8.06 7.61 10.68
C ASN A 134 7.98 6.11 10.96
N ALA A 135 6.98 5.66 11.72
CA ALA A 135 6.75 4.23 11.95
C ALA A 135 6.39 3.49 10.64
N MET A 136 5.60 4.12 9.78
CA MET A 136 5.25 3.56 8.46
C MET A 136 6.44 3.51 7.51
N LEU A 137 7.30 4.53 7.51
CA LEU A 137 8.53 4.59 6.72
C LEU A 137 9.50 3.44 7.06
N HIS A 138 9.65 3.14 8.35
CA HIS A 138 10.49 2.03 8.82
C HIS A 138 9.98 0.67 8.34
N VAL A 139 8.66 0.46 8.33
CA VAL A 139 8.07 -0.78 7.81
C VAL A 139 8.30 -0.90 6.30
N LEU A 140 8.23 0.20 5.54
CA LEU A 140 8.53 0.20 4.10
C LEU A 140 9.98 -0.14 3.79
N GLU A 141 10.93 0.42 4.56
CA GLU A 141 12.36 0.12 4.44
C GLU A 141 12.68 -1.34 4.76
N SER A 142 12.09 -1.90 5.83
CA SER A 142 12.29 -3.31 6.20
C SER A 142 11.77 -4.29 5.13
N GLU A 143 10.79 -3.85 4.33
CA GLU A 143 10.20 -4.63 3.23
C GLU A 143 10.89 -4.34 1.88
N GLY A 144 12.00 -3.60 1.88
CA GLY A 144 12.82 -3.33 0.69
C GLY A 144 12.20 -2.32 -0.28
N CYS A 145 11.31 -1.45 0.20
CA CYS A 145 10.75 -0.37 -0.61
C CYS A 145 11.47 0.96 -0.33
N PRO A 146 12.01 1.63 -1.36
CA PRO A 146 12.71 2.89 -1.18
C PRO A 146 11.74 4.00 -0.80
N ASN A 147 12.04 4.70 0.30
CA ASN A 147 11.35 5.91 0.70
C ASN A 147 11.73 7.08 -0.22
N GLY A 148 10.76 7.99 -0.44
CA GLY A 148 10.73 8.98 -1.51
C GLY A 148 11.99 9.84 -1.71
N GLU A 149 12.21 10.19 -2.97
CA GLU A 149 13.20 11.14 -3.48
C GLU A 149 13.09 12.52 -2.80
N VAL A 150 14.17 13.03 -2.19
CA VAL A 150 14.79 14.35 -2.47
C VAL A 150 16.28 14.25 -2.08
N PRO A 151 17.23 14.78 -2.88
CA PRO A 151 18.56 14.20 -3.00
C PRO A 151 19.62 14.85 -2.12
N VAL A 152 20.41 14.00 -1.45
CA VAL A 152 21.84 14.24 -1.24
C VAL A 152 22.51 13.80 -2.54
N LEU A 153 22.89 14.75 -3.41
CA LEU A 153 23.51 14.54 -4.74
C LEU A 153 23.01 13.27 -5.47
N THR A 154 21.91 13.41 -6.24
CA THR A 154 21.26 12.30 -6.96
C THR A 154 22.29 11.33 -7.53
N TRP A 155 22.28 10.09 -7.02
CA TRP A 155 23.13 8.98 -7.44
C TRP A 155 23.28 8.93 -8.98
N ASP A 156 22.23 9.26 -9.72
CA ASP A 156 22.22 9.32 -11.19
C ASP A 156 23.33 10.19 -11.82
N ASN A 157 23.82 11.21 -11.12
CA ASN A 157 24.84 12.14 -11.62
C ASN A 157 26.27 11.87 -11.09
N ALA A 158 26.42 10.98 -10.11
CA ALA A 158 27.71 10.72 -9.47
C ALA A 158 28.75 10.14 -10.47
N GLN A 159 29.96 10.69 -10.45
CA GLN A 159 31.11 10.23 -11.23
C GLN A 159 32.08 9.44 -10.34
N PRO A 160 32.96 8.59 -10.93
CA PRO A 160 34.09 8.04 -10.20
C PRO A 160 34.91 9.14 -9.52
N GLY A 161 35.13 9.01 -8.22
CA GLY A 161 35.77 10.00 -7.35
C GLY A 161 34.80 10.82 -6.50
N ASP A 162 33.51 10.83 -6.82
CA ASP A 162 32.51 11.57 -6.04
C ASP A 162 32.19 10.87 -4.71
N LEU A 163 31.86 11.68 -3.70
CA LEU A 163 31.32 11.22 -2.43
C LEU A 163 29.79 11.17 -2.48
N VAL A 164 29.23 10.03 -2.09
CA VAL A 164 27.79 9.77 -2.05
C VAL A 164 27.40 9.13 -0.73
N GLY A 165 26.15 9.30 -0.30
CA GLY A 165 25.67 8.83 1.00
C GLY A 165 25.56 9.96 2.02
N ASP A 166 25.29 9.60 3.28
CA ASP A 166 25.02 10.55 4.35
C ASP A 166 25.69 10.11 5.67
N PRO A 167 25.85 11.01 6.66
CA PRO A 167 26.54 10.68 7.91
C PRO A 167 25.88 9.57 8.76
N HIS A 168 24.61 9.26 8.52
CA HIS A 168 23.88 8.20 9.24
C HIS A 168 24.01 6.83 8.55
N THR A 169 24.16 6.80 7.23
CA THR A 169 24.32 5.56 6.44
C THR A 169 25.76 5.27 6.02
N GLY A 170 26.66 6.25 6.16
CA GLY A 170 28.05 6.22 5.74
C GLY A 170 28.27 7.04 4.46
N ILE A 171 29.42 7.72 4.40
CA ILE A 171 29.87 8.42 3.19
C ILE A 171 30.72 7.46 2.37
N PHE A 172 30.44 7.34 1.08
CA PHE A 172 31.12 6.41 0.19
C PHE A 172 31.75 7.14 -1.00
N CYS A 173 32.97 6.78 -1.35
CA CYS A 173 33.62 7.21 -2.58
C CYS A 173 33.26 6.25 -3.73
N VAL A 174 32.78 6.81 -4.84
CA VAL A 174 32.44 6.05 -6.05
C VAL A 174 33.72 5.65 -6.78
N ILE A 175 33.97 4.34 -6.92
CA ILE A 175 35.13 3.84 -7.66
C ILE A 175 34.80 3.62 -9.13
N ALA A 176 33.65 3.00 -9.41
CA ALA A 176 33.24 2.68 -10.78
C ALA A 176 31.72 2.51 -10.86
N ARG A 177 31.15 2.86 -12.02
CA ARG A 177 29.71 2.78 -12.31
C ARG A 177 29.44 2.11 -13.66
N LYS A 178 28.16 1.85 -13.92
CA LYS A 178 27.61 1.29 -15.18
C LYS A 178 28.28 -0.01 -15.62
N LEU A 179 28.78 -0.79 -14.65
CA LEU A 179 29.47 -2.04 -14.94
C LEU A 179 28.44 -3.06 -15.41
N ARG A 180 28.74 -3.76 -16.51
CA ARG A 180 27.98 -4.92 -16.98
C ARG A 180 28.93 -5.87 -17.72
N PRO A 181 28.88 -7.19 -17.47
CA PRO A 181 27.98 -7.92 -16.55
C PRO A 181 28.46 -7.89 -15.08
N LYS A 182 27.68 -8.42 -14.13
CA LYS A 182 27.96 -8.39 -12.67
C LYS A 182 29.37 -8.86 -12.29
N TRP A 183 29.93 -9.80 -13.06
CA TRP A 183 31.27 -10.30 -12.82
C TRP A 183 32.37 -9.23 -12.97
N ARG A 184 32.14 -8.17 -13.76
CA ARG A 184 33.10 -7.05 -13.87
C ARG A 184 33.23 -6.30 -12.54
N ALA A 185 32.12 -6.07 -11.85
CA ALA A 185 32.12 -5.50 -10.50
C ALA A 185 32.80 -6.43 -9.49
N LYS A 186 32.56 -7.75 -9.59
CA LYS A 186 33.24 -8.75 -8.73
C LYS A 186 34.76 -8.80 -8.93
N ARG A 187 35.26 -8.58 -10.15
CA ARG A 187 36.71 -8.50 -10.39
C ARG A 187 37.32 -7.27 -9.74
N LEU A 188 36.63 -6.13 -9.76
CA LEU A 188 37.12 -4.91 -9.11
C LEU A 188 37.18 -5.05 -7.59
N LEU A 189 36.18 -5.71 -6.96
CA LEU A 189 36.23 -6.04 -5.53
C LEU A 189 37.50 -6.77 -5.11
N ALA A 190 38.01 -7.68 -5.95
CA ALA A 190 39.20 -8.47 -5.63
C ALA A 190 40.49 -7.63 -5.54
N HIS A 191 40.46 -6.38 -6.01
CA HIS A 191 41.62 -5.49 -6.08
C HIS A 191 41.48 -4.26 -5.18
N ILE A 192 40.33 -4.06 -4.54
CA ILE A 192 40.05 -2.86 -3.75
C ILE A 192 39.53 -3.32 -2.37
N PRO A 193 40.38 -3.23 -1.33
CA PRO A 193 39.99 -3.53 0.04
C PRO A 193 38.78 -2.70 0.45
N ASP A 194 37.87 -3.30 1.21
CA ASP A 194 36.69 -2.65 1.79
C ASP A 194 35.69 -2.06 0.79
N ALA A 195 35.88 -2.32 -0.50
CA ALA A 195 34.92 -1.97 -1.53
C ALA A 195 33.66 -2.83 -1.45
N GLN A 196 32.53 -2.25 -1.81
CA GLN A 196 31.22 -2.89 -1.83
C GLN A 196 30.60 -2.76 -3.22
N ILE A 197 29.85 -3.78 -3.65
CA ILE A 197 29.08 -3.74 -4.90
C ILE A 197 27.69 -3.22 -4.65
N TRP A 198 27.33 -2.20 -5.39
CA TRP A 198 26.00 -1.60 -5.37
C TRP A 198 25.31 -1.80 -6.72
N ILE A 199 23.99 -1.71 -6.70
CA ILE A 199 23.20 -1.67 -7.93
C ILE A 199 23.23 -0.24 -8.44
N ASP A 200 23.71 -0.06 -9.67
CA ASP A 200 23.85 1.27 -10.25
C ASP A 200 22.59 1.71 -11.00
N SER A 201 22.09 0.85 -11.88
CA SER A 201 20.81 0.99 -12.59
C SER A 201 20.29 -0.41 -12.97
N PRO A 202 19.09 -0.57 -13.57
CA PRO A 202 18.58 -1.87 -13.96
C PRO A 202 19.60 -2.66 -14.80
N ARG A 203 20.14 -3.75 -14.23
CA ARG A 203 21.16 -4.64 -14.83
C ARG A 203 22.58 -4.06 -14.95
N THR A 204 22.91 -3.01 -14.20
CA THR A 204 24.28 -2.50 -14.07
C THR A 204 24.70 -2.38 -12.60
N TRP A 205 26.01 -2.37 -12.35
CA TRP A 205 26.58 -2.39 -11.00
C TRP A 205 27.60 -1.27 -10.83
N ALA A 206 27.76 -0.83 -9.58
CA ALA A 206 28.78 0.10 -9.14
C ALA A 206 29.66 -0.54 -8.06
N VAL A 207 30.85 0.02 -7.89
CA VAL A 207 31.79 -0.32 -6.81
C VAL A 207 32.05 0.96 -6.04
N LEU A 208 31.90 0.92 -4.72
CA LEU A 208 32.12 2.05 -3.83
C LEU A 208 32.98 1.62 -2.64
N VAL A 209 33.68 2.57 -2.03
CA VAL A 209 34.46 2.37 -0.81
C VAL A 209 33.92 3.29 0.27
N LEU A 210 33.70 2.76 1.49
CA LEU A 210 33.30 3.57 2.63
C LEU A 210 34.46 4.49 3.02
N VAL A 211 34.18 5.79 3.16
CA VAL A 211 35.11 6.78 3.68
C VAL A 211 34.88 6.87 5.17
N ASN A 212 35.77 6.23 5.95
CA ASN A 212 35.81 6.44 7.39
C ASN A 212 36.51 7.77 7.65
N GLU A 213 35.88 8.66 8.42
CA GLU A 213 36.52 9.87 8.95
C GLU A 213 37.54 9.47 10.04
N GLU A 214 38.65 8.86 9.65
CA GLU A 214 39.85 8.76 10.48
C GLU A 214 41.07 8.95 9.58
N SER A 215 41.48 10.20 9.36
CA SER A 215 42.85 10.65 9.07
C SER A 215 42.90 12.16 8.80
N GLU A 216 42.79 12.99 9.83
CA GLU A 216 43.54 14.26 9.90
C GLU A 216 44.11 14.41 11.32
N THR A 217 45.34 13.93 11.48
CA THR A 217 46.34 14.46 12.42
C THR A 217 47.61 14.75 11.63
#